data_AF-A0A930WB31-F1
#
_entry.id   AF-A0A930WB31-F1
#
_cell.length_a   1.000
_cell.length_b   1.000
_cell.length_c   1.000
_cell.angle_alpha   90.00
_cell.angle_beta   90.00
_cell.angle_gamma   90.00
#
_symmetry.space_group_name_H-M   'P 1'
#
loop_
_entity.id
_entity.type
_entity.pdbx_description
1 polymer ?
#
loop_
_entity_poly.entity_id
_entity_poly.type
_entity_poly.pdbx_seq_one_letter_code
_entity_poly.pdbx_strand_id
1 'polypeptide(L)'
;VSPCAVHGVIVVHKALDARRRNGAPIRWNYTLDVTADGARGILTRLRRDAQVGRAEEHGSLRVPPYTPQEGRERPVVVGFGPAGIFAAWLLARAGAAPLVLERGQDVDRRTRDVAKFWRTGRLDPTSNVQFGEGGAGTFSDGKLTARSRDPRMNEIIEAFVAAGAPEEIRYLQKPHIGTDVLRTVVKRLREKIIAMGGEVRFGAQV
;
A
#
# COMPACT_ATOMS: atom_id res chain seq x y z
N VAL A 1 26.47 23.39 -5.93
CA VAL A 1 26.38 23.10 -4.47
C VAL A 1 27.54 22.20 -4.18
N SER A 2 28.37 22.51 -3.17
CA SER A 2 29.44 21.58 -2.79
C SER A 2 28.82 20.24 -2.38
N PRO A 3 29.40 19.07 -2.71
CA PRO A 3 28.92 17.79 -2.19
C PRO A 3 28.77 17.79 -0.66
N CYS A 4 29.64 18.53 0.06
CA CYS A 4 29.59 18.67 1.51
C CYS A 4 28.39 19.45 2.04
N ALA A 5 27.64 20.15 1.17
CA ALA A 5 26.45 20.91 1.55
C ALA A 5 25.16 20.09 1.37
N VAL A 6 25.24 18.81 1.00
CA VAL A 6 24.10 17.90 0.87
C VAL A 6 24.08 16.94 2.06
N HIS A 7 23.01 16.96 2.83
CA HIS A 7 22.85 16.20 4.08
C HIS A 7 21.96 14.97 3.92
N GLY A 8 21.15 14.91 2.86
CA GLY A 8 20.25 13.79 2.61
C GLY A 8 19.67 13.82 1.21
N VAL A 9 19.41 12.63 0.66
CA VAL A 9 18.79 12.45 -0.66
C VAL A 9 17.77 11.32 -0.55
N ILE A 10 16.53 11.58 -0.98
CA ILE A 10 15.44 10.62 -1.04
C ILE A 10 14.99 10.51 -2.50
N VAL A 11 14.90 9.28 -3.02
CA VAL A 11 14.31 9.04 -4.34
C VAL A 11 12.80 9.07 -4.18
N VAL A 12 12.15 10.08 -4.76
CA VAL A 12 10.67 10.20 -4.73
C VAL A 12 10.02 9.60 -5.97
N HIS A 13 10.75 9.53 -7.08
CA HIS A 13 10.27 8.86 -8.29
C HIS A 13 11.43 8.28 -9.10
N LYS A 14 11.24 7.09 -9.64
CA LYS A 14 12.16 6.38 -10.54
C LYS A 14 11.39 5.76 -11.68
N ALA A 15 11.69 6.18 -12.90
CA ALA A 15 11.05 5.69 -14.13
C ALA A 15 12.07 5.35 -15.20
N LEU A 16 11.78 4.33 -16.01
CA LEU A 16 12.56 3.99 -17.19
C LEU A 16 11.97 4.70 -18.42
N ASP A 17 12.73 5.61 -19.01
CA ASP A 17 12.42 6.15 -20.33
C ASP A 17 12.96 5.21 -21.41
N ALA A 18 12.06 4.39 -21.93
CA ALA A 18 12.33 3.48 -23.04
C ALA A 18 11.84 4.04 -24.38
N ARG A 19 11.47 5.34 -24.47
CA ARG A 19 11.03 5.96 -25.73
C ARG A 19 12.24 6.16 -26.63
N ARG A 20 12.50 5.19 -27.53
CA ARG A 20 13.63 5.22 -28.49
C ARG A 20 13.46 6.24 -29.63
N ARG A 21 12.77 7.37 -29.39
CA ARG A 21 12.54 8.41 -30.39
C ARG A 21 13.90 8.92 -30.89
N ASN A 22 14.08 8.96 -32.21
CA ASN A 22 15.33 9.37 -32.86
C ASN A 22 16.59 8.60 -32.40
N GLY A 23 16.44 7.31 -32.04
CA GLY A 23 17.57 6.49 -31.62
C GLY A 23 18.09 6.78 -30.21
N ALA A 24 17.36 7.58 -29.41
CA ALA A 24 17.74 7.88 -28.04
C ALA A 24 17.97 6.60 -27.21
N PRO A 25 19.02 6.56 -26.37
CA PRO A 25 19.28 5.42 -25.50
C PRO A 25 18.22 5.33 -24.40
N ILE A 26 18.04 4.13 -23.86
CA ILE A 26 17.21 3.91 -22.67
C ILE A 26 17.84 4.65 -21.49
N ARG A 27 17.05 5.41 -20.73
CA ARG A 27 17.53 6.19 -19.58
C ARG A 27 16.64 5.98 -18.36
N TRP A 28 17.24 6.10 -17.18
CA TRP A 28 16.49 6.24 -15.95
C TRP A 28 16.25 7.72 -15.66
N ASN A 29 15.01 8.05 -15.34
CA ASN A 29 14.60 9.36 -14.85
C ASN A 29 14.35 9.27 -13.35
N TYR A 30 14.97 10.16 -12.60
CA TYR A 30 14.82 10.27 -11.15
C TYR A 30 14.26 11.62 -10.78
N THR A 31 13.38 11.64 -9.79
CA THR A 31 13.04 12.83 -9.02
C THR A 31 13.56 12.61 -7.61
N LEU A 32 14.24 13.60 -7.06
CA LEU A 32 14.93 13.51 -5.78
C LEU A 32 14.47 14.65 -4.87
N ASP A 33 14.18 14.30 -3.62
CA ASP A 33 14.14 15.27 -2.54
C ASP A 33 15.54 15.36 -1.92
N VAL A 34 16.05 16.57 -1.79
CA VAL A 34 17.42 16.83 -1.35
C VAL A 34 17.43 17.78 -0.18
N THR A 35 18.00 17.35 0.95
CA THR A 35 18.28 18.20 2.09
C THR A 35 19.67 18.81 1.91
N ALA A 36 19.76 20.14 1.88
CA ALA A 36 21.03 20.83 1.64
C ALA A 36 21.11 22.20 2.32
N ASP A 37 22.34 22.65 2.62
CA ASP A 37 22.60 23.98 3.15
C ASP A 37 22.17 25.07 2.18
N GLY A 38 21.60 26.15 2.73
CA GLY A 38 21.18 27.29 1.92
C GLY A 38 20.07 26.96 0.92
N ALA A 39 19.25 25.93 1.16
CA ALA A 39 18.15 25.50 0.28
C ALA A 39 17.28 26.68 -0.22
N ARG A 40 16.95 27.66 0.63
CA ARG A 40 16.22 28.87 0.22
C ARG A 40 16.96 29.70 -0.84
N GLY A 41 18.27 29.88 -0.67
CA GLY A 41 19.12 30.57 -1.63
C GLY A 41 19.25 29.79 -2.94
N ILE A 42 19.34 28.46 -2.86
CA ILE A 42 19.35 27.57 -4.03
C ILE A 42 18.04 27.72 -4.82
N LEU A 43 16.88 27.64 -4.15
CA LEU A 43 15.56 27.80 -4.77
C LEU A 43 15.39 29.19 -5.40
N THR A 44 15.90 30.24 -4.76
CA THR A 44 15.83 31.61 -5.30
C THR A 44 16.70 31.74 -6.56
N ARG A 45 17.92 31.19 -6.54
CA ARG A 45 18.84 31.21 -7.67
C ARG A 45 18.32 30.40 -8.86
N LEU A 46 17.68 29.25 -8.59
CA LEU A 46 17.16 28.33 -9.59
C LEU A 46 15.65 28.50 -9.86
N ARG A 47 15.04 29.62 -9.45
CA ARG A 47 13.59 29.87 -9.57
C ARG A 47 13.00 29.80 -10.98
N ARG A 48 13.84 29.82 -12.02
CA ARG A 48 13.44 29.71 -13.44
C ARG A 48 13.62 28.29 -14.00
N ASP A 49 14.23 27.38 -13.25
CA ASP A 49 14.41 25.99 -13.64
C ASP A 49 13.13 25.21 -13.29
N ALA A 50 12.44 24.70 -14.31
CA ALA A 50 11.21 23.95 -14.13
C ALA A 50 11.42 22.58 -13.44
N GLN A 51 12.67 22.09 -13.33
CA GLN A 51 13.00 20.83 -12.68
C GLN A 51 13.39 21.01 -11.21
N VAL A 52 13.46 22.25 -10.71
CA VAL A 52 13.84 22.54 -9.33
C VAL A 52 12.70 23.25 -8.63
N GLY A 53 12.16 22.59 -7.61
CA GLY A 53 11.05 23.11 -6.81
C GLY A 53 11.24 22.82 -5.33
N ARG A 54 10.35 23.37 -4.51
CA ARG A 54 10.25 22.96 -3.11
C ARG A 54 9.65 21.56 -3.05
N ALA A 55 10.29 20.66 -2.31
CA ALA A 55 9.75 19.32 -2.04
C ALA A 55 8.36 19.42 -1.38
N GLU A 56 7.44 18.57 -1.80
CA GLU A 56 6.11 18.47 -1.19
C GLU A 56 6.20 17.66 0.11
N GLU A 57 5.74 18.24 1.22
CA GLU A 57 5.61 17.48 2.46
C GLU A 57 4.30 16.69 2.44
N HIS A 58 4.40 15.38 2.24
CA HIS A 58 3.26 14.47 2.39
C HIS A 58 3.06 14.15 3.87
N GLY A 59 2.24 14.96 4.55
CA GLY A 59 1.84 14.68 5.92
C GLY A 59 0.99 13.41 6.03
N SER A 60 1.07 12.73 7.18
CA SER A 60 0.22 11.58 7.47
C SER A 60 -1.26 12.00 7.54
N LEU A 61 -2.16 11.16 7.02
CA LEU A 61 -3.60 11.34 7.14
C LEU A 61 -3.99 11.42 8.61
N ARG A 62 -4.57 12.57 8.98
CA ARG A 62 -5.22 12.75 10.28
C ARG A 62 -6.52 11.96 10.30
N VAL A 63 -6.59 10.98 11.20
CA VAL A 63 -7.79 10.17 11.43
C VAL A 63 -8.47 10.72 12.68
N PRO A 64 -9.66 11.32 12.57
CA PRO A 64 -10.39 11.77 13.76
C PRO A 64 -10.77 10.54 14.62
N PRO A 65 -10.76 10.68 15.95
CA PRO A 65 -11.19 9.60 16.83
C PRO A 65 -12.67 9.29 16.56
N TYR A 66 -13.00 8.00 16.62
CA TYR A 66 -14.37 7.54 16.55
C TYR A 66 -15.08 7.90 17.86
N THR A 67 -16.16 8.67 17.75
CA THR A 67 -17.07 8.93 18.87
C THR A 67 -18.29 8.05 18.71
N PRO A 68 -18.50 7.04 19.56
CA PRO A 68 -19.70 6.22 19.53
C PRO A 68 -20.94 7.11 19.73
N GLN A 69 -21.98 6.91 18.92
CA GLN A 69 -23.30 7.46 19.22
C GLN A 69 -24.03 6.45 20.13
N GLU A 70 -24.83 6.94 21.09
CA GLU A 70 -25.64 6.08 21.94
C GLU A 70 -26.46 5.08 21.10
N GLY A 71 -26.41 3.80 21.49
CA GLY A 71 -27.12 2.72 20.81
C GLY A 71 -26.54 2.26 19.47
N ARG A 72 -25.40 2.79 18.99
CA ARG A 72 -24.75 2.29 17.77
C ARG A 72 -23.68 1.25 18.08
N GLU A 73 -23.82 0.10 17.43
CA GLU A 73 -22.89 -1.02 17.52
C GLU A 73 -21.58 -0.76 16.76
N ARG A 74 -20.55 -1.52 17.13
CA ARG A 74 -19.26 -1.64 16.42
C ARG A 74 -19.45 -1.71 14.89
N PRO A 75 -18.66 -0.99 14.08
CA PRO A 75 -18.80 -1.02 12.63
C PRO A 75 -18.43 -2.41 12.08
N VAL A 76 -19.20 -2.86 11.08
CA VAL A 76 -18.97 -4.14 10.39
C VAL A 76 -18.45 -3.87 8.98
N VAL A 77 -17.39 -4.59 8.61
CA VAL A 77 -16.79 -4.61 7.27
C VAL A 77 -16.99 -6.01 6.68
N VAL A 78 -17.63 -6.09 5.53
CA VAL A 78 -17.86 -7.36 4.83
C VAL A 78 -16.84 -7.51 3.70
N GLY A 79 -16.04 -8.58 3.78
CA GLY A 79 -14.93 -8.87 2.89
C GLY A 79 -13.60 -8.33 3.40
N PHE A 80 -12.54 -9.13 3.23
CA PHE A 80 -11.17 -8.79 3.62
C PHE A 80 -10.21 -8.75 2.42
N GLY A 81 -10.70 -8.21 1.30
CA GLY A 81 -9.88 -7.75 0.18
C GLY A 81 -9.24 -6.37 0.44
N PRO A 82 -8.54 -5.76 -0.53
CA PRO A 82 -7.84 -4.49 -0.31
C PRO A 82 -8.74 -3.37 0.25
N ALA A 83 -9.94 -3.20 -0.30
CA ALA A 83 -10.89 -2.19 0.21
C ALA A 83 -11.31 -2.47 1.66
N GLY A 84 -11.63 -3.72 1.99
CA GLY A 84 -12.02 -4.11 3.35
C GLY A 84 -10.87 -3.98 4.35
N ILE A 85 -9.65 -4.35 3.95
CA ILE A 85 -8.43 -4.18 4.76
C ILE A 85 -8.24 -2.71 5.12
N PHE A 86 -8.27 -1.80 4.14
CA PHE A 86 -8.02 -0.38 4.41
C PHE A 86 -9.20 0.31 5.12
N ALA A 87 -10.44 -0.13 4.89
CA ALA A 87 -11.59 0.32 5.68
C ALA A 87 -11.45 -0.09 7.16
N ALA A 88 -11.17 -1.36 7.43
CA ALA A 88 -10.97 -1.88 8.78
C ALA A 88 -9.74 -1.25 9.46
N TRP A 89 -8.65 -1.07 8.72
CA TRP A 89 -7.45 -0.40 9.22
C TRP A 89 -7.72 1.04 9.66
N LEU A 90 -8.45 1.81 8.83
CA LEU A 90 -8.79 3.19 9.17
C LEU A 90 -9.76 3.27 10.37
N LEU A 91 -10.77 2.39 10.41
CA LEU A 91 -11.71 2.29 11.53
C LEU A 91 -11.00 1.90 12.84
N ALA A 92 -10.07 0.94 12.78
CA ALA A 92 -9.29 0.52 13.94
C ALA A 92 -8.33 1.64 14.41
N ARG A 93 -7.69 2.38 13.48
CA ARG A 93 -6.90 3.59 13.81
C ARG A 93 -7.73 4.67 14.50
N ALA A 94 -9.01 4.78 14.15
CA ALA A 94 -9.95 5.70 14.81
C ALA A 94 -10.42 5.19 16.19
N GLY A 95 -10.07 3.97 16.60
CA GLY A 95 -10.53 3.35 17.85
C GLY A 95 -11.93 2.72 17.76
N ALA A 96 -12.45 2.49 16.56
CA ALA A 96 -13.83 2.03 16.37
C ALA A 96 -14.01 0.50 16.56
N ALA A 97 -12.95 -0.27 16.80
CA ALA A 97 -12.99 -1.73 17.01
C ALA A 97 -13.84 -2.50 15.95
N PRO A 98 -13.52 -2.39 14.64
CA PRO A 98 -14.35 -2.96 13.58
C PRO A 98 -14.43 -4.50 13.63
N LEU A 99 -15.60 -5.05 13.29
CA LEU A 99 -15.76 -6.47 12.94
C LEU A 99 -15.54 -6.65 11.44
N VAL A 100 -14.61 -7.49 11.04
CA VAL A 100 -14.46 -7.93 9.65
C VAL A 100 -15.02 -9.34 9.51
N LEU A 101 -15.90 -9.54 8.53
CA LEU A 101 -16.42 -10.85 8.13
C LEU A 101 -15.89 -11.20 6.74
N GLU A 102 -15.10 -12.27 6.61
CA GLU A 102 -14.59 -12.78 5.34
C GLU A 102 -15.11 -14.20 5.10
N ARG A 103 -15.71 -14.42 3.93
CA ARG A 103 -16.29 -15.70 3.57
C ARG A 103 -15.25 -16.81 3.39
N GLY A 104 -14.06 -16.47 2.91
CA GLY A 104 -12.97 -17.43 2.73
C GLY A 104 -12.10 -17.57 3.98
N GLN A 105 -10.98 -18.26 3.79
CA GLN A 105 -10.08 -18.63 4.88
C GLN A 105 -8.92 -17.64 5.04
N ASP A 106 -8.22 -17.74 6.17
CA ASP A 106 -6.92 -17.07 6.37
C ASP A 106 -5.93 -17.46 5.27
N VAL A 107 -4.92 -16.62 5.03
CA VAL A 107 -4.01 -16.77 3.89
C VAL A 107 -3.22 -18.08 3.93
N ASP A 108 -2.91 -18.61 5.12
CA ASP A 108 -2.14 -19.84 5.25
C ASP A 108 -3.00 -21.04 4.82
N ARG A 109 -4.24 -21.13 5.32
CA ARG A 109 -5.20 -22.16 4.89
C ARG A 109 -5.59 -22.00 3.43
N ARG A 110 -5.93 -20.78 3.01
CA ARG A 110 -6.28 -20.46 1.62
C ARG A 110 -5.18 -20.84 0.64
N THR A 111 -3.91 -20.65 1.00
CA THR A 111 -2.76 -21.06 0.16
C THR A 111 -2.74 -22.58 -0.04
N ARG A 112 -3.02 -23.36 1.00
CA ARG A 112 -3.13 -24.83 0.88
C ARG A 112 -4.32 -25.25 0.02
N ASP A 113 -5.46 -24.59 0.16
CA ASP A 113 -6.67 -24.88 -0.62
C ASP A 113 -6.45 -24.59 -2.11
N VAL A 114 -5.84 -23.45 -2.44
CA VAL A 114 -5.48 -23.07 -3.82
C VAL A 114 -4.45 -24.04 -4.41
N ALA A 115 -3.41 -24.41 -3.65
CA ALA A 115 -2.41 -25.37 -4.11
C ALA A 115 -3.03 -26.76 -4.36
N LYS A 116 -3.97 -27.20 -3.51
CA LYS A 116 -4.73 -28.44 -3.72
C LYS A 116 -5.57 -28.36 -4.99
N PHE A 117 -6.25 -27.23 -5.24
CA PHE A 117 -6.99 -27.03 -6.49
C PHE A 117 -6.06 -27.14 -7.71
N TRP A 118 -4.93 -26.44 -7.73
CA TRP A 118 -3.98 -26.51 -8.85
C TRP A 118 -3.43 -27.92 -9.10
N ARG A 119 -3.19 -28.70 -8.04
CA ARG A 119 -2.67 -30.07 -8.17
C ARG A 119 -3.73 -31.10 -8.56
N THR A 120 -4.99 -30.91 -8.14
CA THR A 120 -6.02 -31.97 -8.21
C THR A 120 -7.24 -31.62 -9.05
N GLY A 121 -7.39 -30.37 -9.47
CA GLY A 121 -8.60 -29.85 -10.13
C GLY A 121 -9.81 -29.71 -9.20
N ARG A 122 -9.71 -30.09 -7.92
CA ARG A 122 -10.83 -30.02 -6.96
C ARG A 122 -10.91 -28.63 -6.34
N LEU A 123 -11.86 -27.83 -6.80
CA LEU A 123 -12.12 -26.48 -6.30
C LEU A 123 -12.86 -26.51 -4.95
N ASP A 124 -12.42 -25.68 -4.01
CA ASP A 124 -13.22 -25.27 -2.85
C ASP A 124 -13.95 -23.95 -3.20
N PRO A 125 -15.30 -23.95 -3.29
CA PRO A 125 -16.06 -22.75 -3.64
C PRO A 125 -15.95 -21.61 -2.61
N THR A 126 -15.52 -21.92 -1.39
CA THR A 126 -15.43 -20.96 -0.28
C THR A 126 -14.00 -20.45 -0.06
N SER A 127 -12.98 -21.20 -0.49
CA SER A 127 -11.55 -20.86 -0.29
C SER A 127 -10.76 -21.06 -1.59
N ASN A 128 -10.53 -19.99 -2.33
CA ASN A 128 -9.94 -20.07 -3.67
C ASN A 128 -9.21 -18.77 -4.06
N VAL A 129 -8.79 -18.67 -5.32
CA VAL A 129 -8.06 -17.51 -5.87
C VAL A 129 -8.83 -16.20 -5.68
N GLN A 130 -10.16 -16.23 -5.56
CA GLN A 130 -10.99 -15.03 -5.36
C GLN A 130 -11.34 -14.77 -3.90
N PHE A 131 -11.67 -15.81 -3.13
CA PHE A 131 -12.23 -15.68 -1.78
C PHE A 131 -11.26 -16.07 -0.67
N GLY A 132 -11.24 -15.27 0.40
CA GLY A 132 -10.35 -15.39 1.57
C GLY A 132 -9.45 -14.18 1.77
N GLU A 133 -8.52 -14.29 2.72
CA GLU A 133 -7.67 -13.18 3.18
C GLU A 133 -6.93 -12.47 2.03
N GLY A 134 -7.11 -11.14 1.95
CA GLY A 134 -6.57 -10.28 0.89
C GLY A 134 -7.34 -10.32 -0.43
N GLY A 135 -8.44 -11.08 -0.51
CA GLY A 135 -9.35 -11.15 -1.67
C GLY A 135 -8.64 -11.60 -2.95
N ALA A 136 -9.12 -11.13 -4.11
CA ALA A 136 -8.54 -11.47 -5.41
C ALA A 136 -7.09 -10.99 -5.60
N GLY A 137 -6.64 -10.01 -4.80
CA GLY A 137 -5.29 -9.45 -4.92
C GLY A 137 -4.18 -10.42 -4.51
N THR A 138 -4.42 -11.26 -3.51
CA THR A 138 -3.39 -12.09 -2.84
C THR A 138 -2.63 -13.04 -3.77
N PHE A 139 -3.29 -13.56 -4.80
CA PHE A 139 -2.71 -14.50 -5.77
C PHE A 139 -2.39 -13.82 -7.12
N SER A 140 -2.26 -12.49 -7.12
CA SER A 140 -1.81 -11.70 -8.26
C SER A 140 -0.35 -11.28 -8.11
N ASP A 141 0.24 -10.77 -9.18
CA ASP A 141 1.57 -10.15 -9.20
C ASP A 141 1.69 -8.90 -8.29
N GLY A 142 0.59 -8.44 -7.69
CA GLY A 142 0.60 -7.34 -6.74
C GLY A 142 0.98 -6.00 -7.36
N LYS A 143 0.67 -5.81 -8.65
CA LYS A 143 0.90 -4.54 -9.37
C LYS A 143 0.00 -3.44 -8.79
N LEU A 144 0.59 -2.31 -8.42
CA LEU A 144 -0.16 -1.17 -7.90
C LEU A 144 -0.39 -0.17 -9.03
N THR A 145 -1.49 -0.35 -9.76
CA THR A 145 -1.78 0.43 -11.00
C THR A 145 -2.84 1.52 -10.79
N ALA A 146 -3.06 1.97 -9.56
CA ALA A 146 -4.06 2.99 -9.27
C ALA A 146 -3.77 4.26 -10.11
N ARG A 147 -4.77 4.70 -10.88
CA ARG A 147 -4.69 5.92 -11.72
C ARG A 147 -5.04 7.19 -10.96
N SER A 148 -5.45 7.05 -9.71
CA SER A 148 -5.79 8.17 -8.84
C SER A 148 -4.53 8.96 -8.49
N ARG A 149 -4.68 10.27 -8.30
CA ARG A 149 -3.63 11.17 -7.76
C ARG A 149 -3.98 11.62 -6.35
N ASP A 150 -4.83 10.86 -5.68
CA ASP A 150 -5.27 11.20 -4.34
C ASP A 150 -4.08 11.12 -3.36
N PRO A 151 -3.80 12.19 -2.59
CA PRO A 151 -2.69 12.18 -1.63
C PRO A 151 -2.80 11.07 -0.59
N ARG A 152 -4.02 10.56 -0.31
CA ARG A 152 -4.27 9.45 0.61
C ARG A 152 -3.70 8.12 0.11
N MET A 153 -3.31 8.01 -1.15
CA MET A 153 -2.61 6.82 -1.65
C MET A 153 -1.29 6.57 -0.94
N ASN A 154 -0.61 7.63 -0.49
CA ASN A 154 0.63 7.48 0.28
C ASN A 154 0.40 6.68 1.57
N GLU A 155 -0.75 6.83 2.23
CA GLU A 155 -1.09 6.03 3.43
C GLU A 155 -1.18 4.54 3.12
N ILE A 156 -1.73 4.18 1.96
CA ILE A 156 -1.85 2.79 1.50
C ILE A 156 -0.45 2.21 1.26
N ILE A 157 0.41 2.97 0.57
CA ILE A 157 1.78 2.58 0.29
C ILE A 157 2.57 2.40 1.59
N GLU A 158 2.50 3.37 2.50
CA GLU A 158 3.21 3.28 3.79
C GLU A 158 2.67 2.13 4.65
N ALA A 159 1.37 1.87 4.65
CA ALA A 159 0.80 0.72 5.34
C ALA A 159 1.32 -0.62 4.79
N PHE A 160 1.46 -0.74 3.46
CA PHE A 160 2.06 -1.91 2.83
C PHE A 160 3.54 -2.06 3.21
N VAL A 161 4.34 -1.00 3.11
CA VAL A 161 5.77 -1.05 3.48
C VAL A 161 5.95 -1.37 4.96
N ALA A 162 5.16 -0.74 5.84
CA ALA A 162 5.18 -1.04 7.27
C ALA A 162 4.73 -2.48 7.57
N ALA A 163 3.99 -3.13 6.67
CA ALA A 163 3.64 -4.55 6.74
C ALA A 163 4.67 -5.46 6.02
N GLY A 164 5.76 -4.90 5.51
CA GLY A 164 6.90 -5.62 4.93
C GLY A 164 6.89 -5.72 3.40
N ALA A 165 6.11 -4.89 2.70
CA ALA A 165 6.30 -4.72 1.26
C ALA A 165 7.65 -4.04 0.96
N PRO A 166 8.25 -4.25 -0.22
CA PRO A 166 9.54 -3.67 -0.58
C PRO A 166 9.47 -2.13 -0.58
N GLU A 167 10.47 -1.46 -0.01
CA GLU A 167 10.46 0.03 0.07
C GLU A 167 10.42 0.71 -1.31
N GLU A 168 10.89 0.02 -2.34
CA GLU A 168 10.90 0.51 -3.71
C GLU A 168 9.50 0.79 -4.28
N ILE A 169 8.44 0.25 -3.67
CA ILE A 169 7.07 0.58 -4.08
C ILE A 169 6.72 2.06 -3.85
N ARG A 170 7.48 2.77 -3.00
CA ARG A 170 7.31 4.22 -2.74
C ARG A 170 7.65 5.06 -3.96
N TYR A 171 8.65 4.65 -4.74
CA TYR A 171 9.24 5.52 -5.77
C TYR A 171 9.20 4.93 -7.18
N LEU A 172 8.99 3.62 -7.36
CA LEU A 172 8.90 3.05 -8.70
C LEU A 172 7.63 3.50 -9.42
N GLN A 173 7.75 3.90 -10.68
CA GLN A 173 6.60 4.31 -11.51
C GLN A 173 5.57 3.20 -11.74
N LYS A 174 6.03 1.94 -11.78
CA LYS A 174 5.19 0.75 -11.96
C LYS A 174 5.52 -0.27 -10.87
N PRO A 175 5.13 0.02 -9.62
CA PRO A 175 5.53 -0.80 -8.50
C PRO A 175 4.70 -2.09 -8.45
N HIS A 176 5.34 -3.15 -7.95
CA HIS A 176 4.70 -4.43 -7.69
C HIS A 176 5.24 -4.99 -6.37
N ILE A 177 4.39 -5.65 -5.60
CA ILE A 177 4.77 -6.27 -4.31
C ILE A 177 5.30 -7.70 -4.55
N GLY A 178 4.77 -8.39 -5.55
CA GLY A 178 5.01 -9.81 -5.80
C GLY A 178 4.13 -10.71 -4.91
N THR A 179 3.68 -11.83 -5.47
CA THR A 179 2.66 -12.71 -4.87
C THR A 179 3.07 -13.25 -3.48
N ASP A 180 4.30 -13.75 -3.33
CA ASP A 180 4.74 -14.39 -2.08
C ASP A 180 4.89 -13.39 -0.94
N VAL A 181 5.38 -12.18 -1.25
CA VAL A 181 5.46 -11.07 -0.30
C VAL A 181 4.05 -10.59 0.05
N LEU A 182 3.14 -10.50 -0.92
CA LEU A 182 1.79 -10.02 -0.70
C LEU A 182 1.01 -10.87 0.31
N ARG A 183 1.17 -12.20 0.29
CA ARG A 183 0.59 -13.10 1.30
C ARG A 183 1.03 -12.73 2.73
N THR A 184 2.32 -12.46 2.90
CA THR A 184 2.88 -12.04 4.20
C THR A 184 2.37 -10.65 4.61
N VAL A 185 2.31 -9.73 3.65
CA VAL A 185 1.84 -8.35 3.85
C VAL A 185 0.38 -8.32 4.31
N VAL A 186 -0.53 -9.06 3.65
CA VAL A 186 -1.96 -9.08 4.04
C VAL A 186 -2.16 -9.67 5.43
N LYS A 187 -1.40 -10.72 5.77
CA LYS A 187 -1.42 -11.33 7.11
C LYS A 187 -0.99 -10.35 8.19
N ARG A 188 0.10 -9.61 7.96
CA ARG A 188 0.58 -8.57 8.89
C ARG A 188 -0.37 -7.39 9.01
N LEU A 189 -1.06 -7.02 7.92
CA LEU A 189 -2.11 -6.00 7.98
C LEU A 189 -3.28 -6.45 8.87
N ARG A 190 -3.71 -7.72 8.77
CA ARG A 190 -4.69 -8.30 9.70
C ARG A 190 -4.20 -8.22 11.15
N GLU A 191 -2.97 -8.64 11.42
CA GLU A 191 -2.39 -8.61 12.78
C GLU A 191 -2.37 -7.19 13.35
N LYS A 192 -2.04 -6.18 12.53
CA LYS A 192 -2.12 -4.77 12.94
C LYS A 192 -3.54 -4.32 13.23
N ILE A 193 -4.53 -4.71 12.42
CA ILE A 193 -5.95 -4.38 12.66
C ILE A 193 -6.40 -4.98 14.00
N ILE A 194 -6.03 -6.24 14.27
CA ILE A 194 -6.34 -6.92 15.54
C ILE A 194 -5.67 -6.24 16.72
N ALA A 195 -4.39 -5.88 16.59
CA ALA A 195 -3.64 -5.16 17.63
C ALA A 195 -4.25 -3.79 17.97
N MET A 196 -4.97 -3.16 17.02
CA MET A 196 -5.71 -1.91 17.23
C MET A 196 -7.16 -2.13 17.70
N GLY A 197 -7.52 -3.34 18.13
CA GLY A 197 -8.85 -3.66 18.67
C GLY A 197 -9.89 -4.11 17.65
N GLY A 198 -9.52 -4.28 16.38
CA GLY A 198 -10.38 -4.91 15.39
C GLY A 198 -10.49 -6.43 15.58
N GLU A 199 -11.50 -7.03 14.95
CA GLU A 199 -11.70 -8.48 14.92
C GLU A 199 -11.86 -8.95 13.47
N VAL A 200 -11.28 -10.08 13.10
CA VAL A 200 -11.43 -10.66 11.76
C VAL A 200 -11.90 -12.09 11.88
N ARG A 201 -13.09 -12.39 11.33
CA ARG A 201 -13.68 -13.73 11.29
C ARG A 201 -13.65 -14.27 9.86
N PHE A 202 -12.89 -15.33 9.68
CA PHE A 202 -12.84 -16.11 8.43
C PHE A 202 -13.92 -17.19 8.41
N GLY A 203 -14.29 -17.66 7.23
CA GLY A 203 -15.40 -18.61 7.05
C GLY A 203 -16.78 -18.02 7.38
N ALA A 204 -16.90 -16.69 7.43
CA ALA A 204 -18.13 -15.98 7.76
C ALA A 204 -18.74 -15.37 6.49
N GLN A 205 -19.76 -16.03 5.94
CA GLN A 205 -20.52 -15.52 4.81
C GLN A 205 -21.78 -14.79 5.32
N VAL A 206 -22.05 -13.63 4.73
CA VAL A 206 -23.20 -12.74 5.01
C VAL A 206 -24.04 -12.58 3.76
#